data_AF-A0A2N0L8Y0-F1
#
_entry.id   AF-A0A2N0L8Y0-F1
#
_cell.length_a   1.000
_cell.length_b   1.000
_cell.length_c   1.000
_cell.angle_alpha   90.00
_cell.angle_beta   90.00
_cell.angle_gamma   90.00
#
_symmetry.space_group_name_H-M   'P 1'
#
loop_
_entity.id
_entity.type
_entity.pdbx_description
1 polymer ?
#
loop_
_entity_poly.entity_id
_entity_poly.type
_entity_poly.pdbx_seq_one_letter_code
_entity_poly.pdbx_strand_id
1 'polypeptide(L)'
;MFLTLHTGSSETITRLRLLESDSAEPGTSTWAQMKPDNALPVVKGDYFVIRSNMTTLGGGVVVDPHARRHRRRHLPTIERLKALELGSASDVIMSNIGTAQLRPIDLQELADSSGIEKPELLEELKQLVTQGNVIPTTDNVENSRYFAEEAWNSLVQSVTMWLEEFHSSFPLRQGAPREELRSRLALGGAVYNQVVSMMVGKAVIKEHQSTVSRPGHYPKLQGAEETEASIYLKKISVDPFSPPTNLNTDSEIVNFLSESGKVIRVGDGIIFTSEAYDQMLKGVEDHIHTNGDITVGDVRDMFETSRKYALALMDHLDQQQITRRVGDVRILR
;
A
#
# COMPACT_ATOMS: atom_id res chain seq x y z
N MET A 1 9.84 -41.64 -37.62
CA MET A 1 8.59 -41.57 -38.39
C MET A 1 8.43 -40.14 -38.86
N PHE A 2 8.30 -39.91 -40.16
CA PHE A 2 8.08 -38.57 -40.70
C PHE A 2 6.58 -38.29 -40.64
N LEU A 3 6.19 -37.21 -39.96
CA LEU A 3 4.81 -36.77 -39.84
C LEU A 3 4.66 -35.49 -40.63
N THR A 4 3.56 -35.36 -41.37
CA THR A 4 3.20 -34.13 -42.07
C THR A 4 2.13 -33.40 -41.28
N LEU A 5 2.41 -32.15 -40.94
CA LEU A 5 1.49 -31.19 -40.32
C LEU A 5 0.81 -30.37 -41.41
N HIS A 6 -0.51 -30.39 -41.38
CA HIS A 6 -1.39 -29.65 -42.29
C HIS A 6 -2.09 -28.57 -41.48
N THR A 7 -1.93 -27.31 -41.88
CA THR A 7 -2.59 -26.15 -41.25
C THR A 7 -2.87 -25.07 -42.29
N GLY A 8 -4.10 -24.54 -42.32
CA GLY A 8 -4.55 -23.63 -43.37
C GLY A 8 -4.31 -24.20 -44.78
N SER A 9 -3.56 -23.48 -45.61
CA SER A 9 -3.11 -23.89 -46.95
C SER A 9 -1.68 -24.44 -47.00
N SER A 10 -1.04 -24.70 -45.84
CA SER A 10 0.36 -25.09 -45.72
C SER A 10 0.52 -26.55 -45.26
N GLU A 11 1.54 -27.22 -45.80
CA GLU A 11 1.98 -28.55 -45.38
C GLU A 11 3.48 -28.52 -45.06
N THR A 12 3.89 -29.11 -43.94
CA THR A 12 5.31 -29.28 -43.60
C THR A 12 5.57 -30.55 -42.81
N ILE A 13 6.80 -31.07 -42.91
CA ILE A 13 7.27 -32.14 -42.03
C ILE A 13 7.40 -31.58 -40.60
N THR A 14 6.98 -32.38 -39.62
CA THR A 14 7.07 -32.04 -38.19
C THR A 14 7.53 -33.24 -37.37
N ARG A 15 8.13 -32.94 -36.21
CA ARG A 15 8.41 -33.93 -35.16
C ARG A 15 7.38 -33.76 -34.05
N LEU A 16 6.61 -34.82 -33.80
CA LEU A 16 5.63 -34.88 -32.73
C LEU A 16 6.24 -35.45 -31.44
N ARG A 17 5.90 -34.87 -30.30
CA ARG A 17 6.31 -35.35 -28.98
C ARG A 17 5.12 -35.32 -28.02
N LEU A 18 4.70 -36.49 -27.56
CA LEU A 18 3.64 -36.62 -26.55
C LEU A 18 4.17 -36.21 -25.16
N LEU A 19 3.37 -35.41 -24.45
CA LEU A 19 3.75 -34.84 -23.15
C LEU A 19 3.28 -35.69 -21.97
N GLU A 20 2.16 -36.41 -22.09
CA GLU A 20 1.58 -37.21 -20.99
C GLU A 20 2.04 -38.67 -21.01
N SER A 21 2.01 -39.31 -22.16
CA SER A 21 2.25 -40.75 -22.34
C SER A 21 3.26 -41.03 -23.46
N ASP A 22 3.63 -42.31 -23.62
CA ASP A 22 4.48 -42.79 -24.71
C ASP A 22 3.68 -43.14 -25.98
N SER A 23 2.37 -43.42 -25.85
CA SER A 23 1.45 -43.69 -26.95
C SER A 23 0.11 -42.98 -26.73
N ALA A 24 -0.59 -42.71 -27.83
CA ALA A 24 -1.96 -42.21 -27.83
C ALA A 24 -2.84 -43.20 -28.58
N GLU A 25 -3.91 -43.68 -27.95
CA GLU A 25 -4.82 -44.65 -28.55
C GLU A 25 -5.89 -43.95 -29.41
N PRO A 26 -6.45 -44.62 -30.44
CA PRO A 26 -7.54 -44.06 -31.24
C PRO A 26 -8.71 -43.59 -30.37
N GLY A 27 -9.18 -42.35 -30.60
CA GLY A 27 -10.28 -41.75 -29.85
C GLY A 27 -9.89 -41.07 -28.54
N THR A 28 -8.60 -41.07 -28.18
CA THR A 28 -8.09 -40.33 -27.01
C THR A 28 -7.54 -38.96 -27.40
N SER A 29 -7.64 -38.01 -26.48
CA SER A 29 -6.99 -36.69 -26.58
C SER A 29 -5.75 -36.67 -25.69
N THR A 30 -4.67 -36.05 -26.16
CA THR A 30 -3.45 -35.89 -25.36
C THR A 30 -2.71 -34.62 -25.72
N TRP A 31 -1.94 -34.10 -24.76
CA TRP A 31 -1.04 -32.98 -24.96
C TRP A 31 0.19 -33.40 -25.77
N ALA A 32 0.46 -32.66 -26.85
CA ALA A 32 1.62 -32.89 -27.69
C ALA A 32 2.32 -31.58 -28.06
N GLN A 33 3.63 -31.65 -28.20
CA GLN A 33 4.45 -30.58 -28.74
C GLN A 33 4.94 -30.97 -30.14
N MET A 34 4.80 -30.04 -31.08
CA MET A 34 5.25 -30.22 -32.46
C MET A 34 6.40 -29.27 -32.77
N LYS A 35 7.40 -29.78 -33.49
CA LYS A 35 8.48 -28.97 -34.05
C LYS A 35 8.49 -29.13 -35.58
N PRO A 36 7.85 -28.20 -36.30
CA PRO A 36 7.91 -28.15 -37.76
C PRO A 36 9.35 -27.91 -38.24
N ASP A 37 9.70 -28.45 -39.41
CA ASP A 37 11.00 -28.19 -40.04
C ASP A 37 11.09 -26.75 -40.60
N ASN A 38 9.96 -26.16 -41.00
CA ASN A 38 9.84 -24.77 -41.46
C ASN A 38 8.89 -23.97 -40.57
N ALA A 39 9.13 -22.66 -40.43
CA ALA A 39 8.22 -21.77 -39.71
C ALA A 39 6.84 -21.73 -40.40
N LEU A 40 5.77 -21.74 -39.60
CA LEU A 40 4.39 -21.68 -40.07
C LEU A 40 3.68 -20.48 -39.43
N PRO A 41 2.85 -19.73 -40.18
CA PRO A 41 2.01 -18.69 -39.63
C PRO A 41 0.76 -19.33 -39.00
N VAL A 42 0.81 -19.64 -37.71
CA VAL A 42 -0.31 -20.18 -36.94
C VAL A 42 -0.61 -19.31 -35.72
N VAL A 43 -1.88 -19.23 -35.35
CA VAL A 43 -2.33 -18.55 -34.14
C VAL A 43 -3.01 -19.55 -33.19
N LYS A 44 -3.16 -19.16 -31.93
CA LYS A 44 -3.93 -19.93 -30.96
C LYS A 44 -5.37 -20.12 -31.46
N GLY A 45 -5.89 -21.33 -31.33
CA GLY A 45 -7.23 -21.71 -31.80
C GLY A 45 -7.25 -22.29 -33.21
N ASP A 46 -6.16 -22.19 -33.97
CA ASP A 46 -6.09 -22.79 -35.31
C ASP A 46 -6.18 -24.31 -35.24
N TYR A 47 -6.96 -24.89 -36.15
CA TYR A 47 -7.03 -26.33 -36.33
C TYR A 47 -5.87 -26.83 -37.18
N PHE A 48 -5.39 -28.02 -36.83
CA PHE A 48 -4.39 -28.72 -37.62
C PHE A 48 -4.73 -30.20 -37.79
N VAL A 49 -4.14 -30.82 -38.80
CA VAL A 49 -4.24 -32.25 -39.07
C VAL A 49 -2.84 -32.86 -39.18
N ILE A 50 -2.64 -34.03 -38.57
CA ILE A 50 -1.38 -34.79 -38.63
C ILE A 50 -1.61 -36.05 -39.47
N ARG A 51 -0.72 -36.26 -40.43
CA ARG A 51 -0.74 -37.44 -41.32
C ARG A 51 0.61 -38.15 -41.35
N SER A 52 0.57 -39.44 -41.68
CA SER A 52 1.72 -40.25 -42.02
C SER A 52 1.48 -40.83 -43.42
N ASN A 53 2.16 -40.27 -44.43
CA ASN A 53 1.89 -40.54 -45.84
C ASN A 53 0.39 -40.31 -46.16
N MET A 54 -0.32 -41.36 -46.56
CA MET A 54 -1.73 -41.28 -46.93
C MET A 54 -2.70 -41.39 -45.74
N THR A 55 -2.22 -41.76 -44.55
CA THR A 55 -3.07 -42.04 -43.39
C THR A 55 -3.15 -40.84 -42.45
N THR A 56 -4.38 -40.40 -42.13
CA THR A 56 -4.62 -39.41 -41.08
C THR A 56 -4.46 -40.06 -39.72
N LEU A 57 -3.55 -39.53 -38.89
CA LEU A 57 -3.33 -40.02 -37.54
C LEU A 57 -4.23 -39.31 -36.53
N GLY A 58 -4.54 -38.04 -36.77
CA GLY A 58 -5.39 -37.24 -35.90
C GLY A 58 -5.35 -35.76 -36.28
N GLY A 59 -5.97 -34.94 -35.44
CA GLY A 59 -5.95 -33.49 -35.55
C GLY A 59 -6.07 -32.87 -34.17
N GLY A 60 -6.01 -31.55 -34.10
CA GLY A 60 -6.11 -30.82 -32.84
C GLY A 60 -6.16 -29.32 -33.04
N VAL A 61 -6.02 -28.60 -31.93
CA VAL A 61 -6.05 -27.14 -31.87
C VAL A 61 -4.69 -26.63 -31.39
N VAL A 62 -4.19 -25.55 -31.99
CA VAL A 62 -2.99 -24.86 -31.54
C VAL A 62 -3.29 -24.12 -30.24
N VAL A 63 -2.63 -24.51 -29.14
CA VAL A 63 -2.83 -23.90 -27.81
C VAL A 63 -1.77 -22.83 -27.49
N ASP A 64 -0.53 -23.06 -27.93
CA ASP A 64 0.61 -22.18 -27.70
C ASP A 64 1.52 -22.19 -28.95
N PRO A 65 1.44 -21.18 -29.83
CA PRO A 65 2.21 -21.13 -31.09
C PRO A 65 3.70 -20.85 -30.87
N HIS A 66 4.10 -20.34 -29.70
CA HIS A 66 5.47 -19.94 -29.38
C HIS A 66 6.08 -20.76 -28.22
N ALA A 67 5.65 -22.02 -28.09
CA ALA A 67 6.05 -22.88 -26.99
C ALA A 67 7.56 -23.23 -26.99
N ARG A 68 8.23 -22.98 -25.86
CA ARG A 68 9.56 -23.54 -25.56
C ARG A 68 9.48 -25.05 -25.35
N ARG A 69 10.60 -25.77 -25.48
CA ARG A 69 10.65 -27.23 -25.30
C ARG A 69 10.13 -27.65 -23.91
N HIS A 70 9.07 -28.46 -23.88
CA HIS A 70 8.50 -28.94 -22.63
C HIS A 70 9.16 -30.23 -22.14
N ARG A 71 9.15 -30.42 -20.81
CA ARG A 71 9.51 -31.67 -20.14
C ARG A 71 8.32 -32.63 -20.22
N ARG A 72 8.59 -33.91 -20.49
CA ARG A 72 7.54 -34.95 -20.51
C ARG A 72 7.09 -35.28 -19.08
N ARG A 73 5.83 -35.65 -18.91
CA ARG A 73 5.20 -36.04 -17.64
C ARG A 73 5.33 -34.98 -16.55
N HIS A 74 5.28 -33.71 -16.94
CA HIS A 74 5.39 -32.59 -16.03
C HIS A 74 4.01 -31.99 -15.75
N LEU A 75 3.41 -32.37 -14.61
CA LEU A 75 2.05 -31.95 -14.23
C LEU A 75 1.82 -30.44 -14.35
N PRO A 76 2.69 -29.55 -13.82
CA PRO A 76 2.46 -28.11 -13.90
C PRO A 76 2.34 -27.58 -15.33
N THR A 77 3.09 -28.17 -16.27
CA THR A 77 3.01 -27.77 -17.68
C THR A 77 1.70 -28.21 -18.31
N ILE A 78 1.20 -29.39 -17.95
CA ILE A 78 -0.07 -29.92 -18.45
C ILE A 78 -1.23 -29.09 -17.91
N GLU A 79 -1.22 -28.73 -16.63
CA GLU A 79 -2.23 -27.84 -16.03
C GLU A 79 -2.25 -26.46 -16.69
N ARG A 80 -1.07 -25.89 -16.96
CA ARG A 80 -0.95 -24.63 -17.74
C ARG A 80 -1.55 -24.76 -19.14
N LEU A 81 -1.24 -25.84 -19.85
CA LEU A 81 -1.76 -26.06 -21.22
C LEU A 81 -3.28 -26.22 -21.22
N LYS A 82 -3.84 -26.93 -20.22
CA LYS A 82 -5.29 -27.00 -20.01
C LYS A 82 -5.88 -25.62 -19.76
N ALA A 83 -5.26 -24.81 -18.91
CA ALA A 83 -5.70 -23.44 -18.67
C ALA A 83 -5.64 -22.58 -19.94
N LEU A 84 -4.60 -22.74 -20.77
CA LEU A 84 -4.47 -22.04 -22.04
C LEU A 84 -5.47 -22.52 -23.10
N GLU A 85 -5.86 -23.79 -23.11
CA GLU A 85 -6.92 -24.29 -23.99
C GLU A 85 -8.31 -23.82 -23.55
N LEU A 86 -8.52 -23.71 -22.23
CA LEU A 86 -9.78 -23.25 -21.65
C LEU A 86 -9.93 -21.71 -21.65
N GLY A 87 -8.84 -20.93 -21.70
CA GLY A 87 -8.88 -19.47 -21.62
C GLY A 87 -7.71 -18.75 -22.31
N SER A 88 -7.94 -17.51 -22.74
CA SER A 88 -6.97 -16.52 -23.23
C SER A 88 -5.78 -16.32 -22.27
N ALA A 89 -4.68 -15.69 -22.73
CA ALA A 89 -3.56 -15.34 -21.84
C ALA A 89 -4.05 -14.48 -20.66
N SER A 90 -4.99 -13.57 -20.92
CA SER A 90 -5.79 -12.84 -19.93
C SER A 90 -6.41 -13.74 -18.86
N ASP A 91 -7.05 -14.86 -19.22
CA ASP A 91 -7.71 -15.75 -18.25
C ASP A 91 -6.71 -16.41 -17.29
N VAL A 92 -5.52 -16.77 -17.78
CA VAL A 92 -4.44 -17.32 -16.95
C VAL A 92 -3.91 -16.27 -15.98
N ILE A 93 -3.70 -15.04 -16.46
CA ILE A 93 -3.25 -13.92 -15.61
C ILE A 93 -4.30 -13.63 -14.54
N MET A 94 -5.58 -13.50 -14.92
CA MET A 94 -6.68 -13.23 -13.99
C MET A 94 -6.84 -14.34 -12.95
N SER A 95 -6.72 -15.61 -13.36
CA SER A 95 -6.76 -16.74 -12.43
C SER A 95 -5.63 -16.66 -11.39
N ASN A 96 -4.40 -16.40 -11.83
CA ASN A 96 -3.25 -16.27 -10.94
C ASN A 96 -3.37 -15.09 -9.98
N ILE A 97 -3.78 -13.91 -10.48
CA ILE A 97 -4.06 -12.73 -9.63
C ILE A 97 -5.16 -13.06 -8.61
N GLY A 98 -6.23 -13.74 -9.04
CA GLY A 98 -7.35 -14.13 -8.17
C GLY A 98 -6.93 -15.07 -7.03
N THR A 99 -5.93 -15.93 -7.23
CA THR A 99 -5.41 -16.79 -6.15
C THR A 99 -4.75 -16.03 -5.01
N ALA A 100 -4.26 -14.81 -5.26
CA ALA A 100 -3.60 -13.96 -4.26
C ALA A 100 -4.59 -13.23 -3.33
N GLN A 101 -5.90 -13.41 -3.52
CA GLN A 101 -6.97 -12.80 -2.72
C GLN A 101 -6.81 -11.28 -2.58
N LEU A 102 -6.58 -10.76 -1.37
CA LEU A 102 -6.43 -9.34 -1.06
C LEU A 102 -4.96 -8.86 -1.09
N ARG A 103 -4.01 -9.70 -1.51
CA ARG A 103 -2.60 -9.31 -1.66
C ARG A 103 -2.31 -8.98 -3.11
N PRO A 104 -1.58 -7.89 -3.40
CA PRO A 104 -1.13 -7.64 -4.76
C PRO A 104 0.02 -8.59 -5.13
N ILE A 105 0.00 -9.06 -6.37
CA ILE A 105 1.02 -9.94 -6.95
C ILE A 105 2.00 -9.11 -7.81
N ASP A 106 3.29 -9.44 -7.78
CA ASP A 106 4.27 -8.75 -8.61
C ASP A 106 4.46 -9.42 -9.99
N LEU A 107 5.12 -8.70 -10.91
CA LEU A 107 5.34 -9.19 -12.27
C LEU A 107 6.18 -10.48 -12.32
N GLN A 108 7.12 -10.65 -11.38
CA GLN A 108 7.99 -11.82 -11.34
C GLN A 108 7.20 -13.05 -10.89
N GLU A 109 6.39 -12.92 -9.84
CA GLU A 109 5.50 -13.96 -9.34
C GLU A 109 4.45 -14.36 -10.39
N LEU A 110 3.91 -13.40 -11.15
CA LEU A 110 3.06 -13.68 -12.30
C LEU A 110 3.79 -14.40 -13.43
N ALA A 111 5.02 -14.02 -13.76
CA ALA A 111 5.80 -14.70 -14.79
C ALA A 111 6.11 -16.16 -14.39
N ASP A 112 6.47 -16.38 -13.12
CA ASP A 112 6.82 -17.70 -12.60
C ASP A 112 5.60 -18.64 -12.50
N SER A 113 4.43 -18.11 -12.14
CA SER A 113 3.18 -18.87 -12.03
C SER A 113 2.46 -19.10 -13.37
N SER A 114 2.54 -18.14 -14.31
CA SER A 114 1.89 -18.25 -15.63
C SER A 114 2.75 -18.99 -16.65
N GLY A 115 4.07 -19.00 -16.48
CA GLY A 115 5.02 -19.51 -17.46
C GLY A 115 5.03 -18.72 -18.78
N ILE A 116 4.46 -17.52 -18.79
CA ILE A 116 4.45 -16.57 -19.92
C ILE A 116 5.77 -15.78 -19.90
N GLU A 117 6.33 -15.49 -21.07
CA GLU A 117 7.52 -14.64 -21.14
C GLU A 117 7.20 -13.19 -20.74
N LYS A 118 8.11 -12.54 -20.01
CA LYS A 118 7.90 -11.17 -19.50
C LYS A 118 7.40 -10.16 -20.54
N PRO A 119 7.90 -10.13 -21.80
CA PRO A 119 7.41 -9.18 -22.79
C PRO A 119 5.94 -9.39 -23.15
N GLU A 120 5.52 -10.65 -23.33
CA GLU A 120 4.13 -11.01 -23.65
C GLU A 120 3.21 -10.74 -22.46
N LEU A 121 3.65 -11.08 -21.25
CA LEU A 121 2.93 -10.81 -20.00
C LEU A 121 2.68 -9.32 -19.79
N LEU A 122 3.67 -8.47 -20.08
CA LEU A 122 3.56 -7.02 -19.94
C LEU A 122 2.54 -6.43 -20.92
N GLU A 123 2.53 -6.88 -22.17
CA GLU A 123 1.55 -6.41 -23.16
C GLU A 123 0.12 -6.80 -22.77
N GLU A 124 -0.08 -8.03 -22.31
CA GLU A 124 -1.39 -8.50 -21.85
C GLU A 124 -1.84 -7.74 -20.57
N LEU A 125 -0.93 -7.52 -19.63
CA LEU A 125 -1.22 -6.72 -18.41
C LEU A 125 -1.61 -5.28 -18.75
N LYS A 126 -0.95 -4.63 -19.72
CA LYS A 126 -1.33 -3.29 -20.17
C LYS A 126 -2.77 -3.27 -20.71
N GLN A 127 -3.17 -4.30 -21.46
CA GLN A 127 -4.54 -4.42 -21.96
C GLN A 127 -5.54 -4.60 -20.81
N LEU A 128 -5.27 -5.51 -19.88
CA LEU A 128 -6.13 -5.76 -18.71
C LEU A 128 -6.25 -4.54 -17.79
N VAL A 129 -5.17 -3.77 -17.63
CA VAL A 129 -5.18 -2.51 -16.89
C VAL A 129 -6.03 -1.45 -17.61
N THR A 130 -5.94 -1.39 -18.94
CA THR A 130 -6.75 -0.46 -19.75
C THR A 130 -8.24 -0.82 -19.71
N GLN A 131 -8.57 -2.11 -19.63
CA GLN A 131 -9.95 -2.60 -19.53
C GLN A 131 -10.53 -2.46 -18.11
N GLY A 132 -9.69 -2.28 -17.08
CA GLY A 132 -10.10 -2.10 -15.69
C GLY A 132 -10.13 -3.39 -14.86
N ASN A 133 -9.94 -4.56 -15.49
CA ASN A 133 -9.96 -5.87 -14.83
C ASN A 133 -8.81 -6.06 -13.83
N VAL A 134 -7.67 -5.39 -14.09
CA VAL A 134 -6.48 -5.41 -13.24
C VAL A 134 -6.13 -4.00 -12.82
N ILE A 135 -5.90 -3.80 -11.52
CA ILE A 135 -5.54 -2.51 -10.96
C ILE A 135 -4.06 -2.51 -10.57
N PRO A 136 -3.21 -1.69 -11.21
CA PRO A 136 -1.81 -1.57 -10.83
C PRO A 136 -1.66 -0.66 -9.59
N THR A 137 -0.69 -0.99 -8.72
CA THR A 137 -0.30 -0.16 -7.58
C THR A 137 0.42 1.14 -7.96
N THR A 138 0.99 1.21 -9.16
CA THR A 138 1.71 2.39 -9.67
C THR A 138 1.41 2.61 -11.16
N ASP A 139 1.55 3.84 -11.64
CA ASP A 139 1.33 4.18 -13.06
C ASP A 139 2.30 3.45 -14.00
N ASN A 140 3.51 3.15 -13.53
CA ASN A 140 4.45 2.32 -14.27
C ASN A 140 4.12 0.83 -14.07
N VAL A 141 3.45 0.24 -15.05
CA VAL A 141 3.08 -1.19 -15.10
C VAL A 141 4.30 -2.09 -14.84
N GLU A 142 5.47 -1.80 -15.44
CA GLU A 142 6.65 -2.67 -15.32
C GLU A 142 7.19 -2.79 -13.90
N ASN A 143 7.01 -1.75 -13.09
CA ASN A 143 7.44 -1.69 -11.68
C ASN A 143 6.25 -1.69 -10.71
N SER A 144 5.11 -2.19 -11.16
CA SER A 144 3.89 -2.29 -10.37
C SER A 144 3.66 -3.68 -9.81
N ARG A 145 2.83 -3.74 -8.78
CA ARG A 145 2.09 -4.93 -8.39
C ARG A 145 0.64 -4.81 -8.84
N TYR A 146 -0.07 -5.92 -8.86
CA TYR A 146 -1.38 -6.02 -9.50
C TYR A 146 -2.42 -6.60 -8.55
N PHE A 147 -3.58 -5.96 -8.52
CA PHE A 147 -4.79 -6.49 -7.91
C PHE A 147 -5.77 -6.87 -9.01
N ALA A 148 -6.60 -7.89 -8.76
CA ALA A 148 -7.85 -8.03 -9.47
C ALA A 148 -8.77 -6.87 -9.05
N GLU A 149 -9.60 -6.37 -9.97
CA GLU A 149 -10.54 -5.29 -9.69
C GLU A 149 -11.42 -5.58 -8.46
N GLU A 150 -11.99 -6.79 -8.38
CA GLU A 150 -12.84 -7.23 -7.28
C GLU A 150 -12.11 -7.24 -5.93
N ALA A 151 -10.85 -7.68 -5.92
CA ALA A 151 -10.01 -7.71 -4.73
C ALA A 151 -9.69 -6.28 -4.26
N TRP A 152 -9.34 -5.38 -5.19
CA TRP A 152 -9.12 -3.98 -4.88
C TRP A 152 -10.37 -3.32 -4.30
N ASN A 153 -11.53 -3.51 -4.93
CA ASN A 153 -12.80 -2.95 -4.46
C ASN A 153 -13.17 -3.48 -3.07
N SER A 154 -12.97 -4.79 -2.84
CA SER A 154 -13.19 -5.41 -1.52
C SER A 154 -12.26 -4.84 -0.45
N LEU A 155 -10.99 -4.60 -0.79
CA LEU A 155 -10.01 -3.98 0.09
C LEU A 155 -10.41 -2.55 0.46
N VAL A 156 -10.78 -1.75 -0.54
CA VAL A 156 -11.25 -0.37 -0.36
C VAL A 156 -12.48 -0.32 0.53
N GLN A 157 -13.45 -1.21 0.31
CA GLN A 157 -14.65 -1.29 1.12
C GLN A 157 -14.32 -1.67 2.57
N SER A 158 -13.46 -2.67 2.78
CA SER A 158 -13.03 -3.11 4.12
C SER A 158 -12.35 -1.99 4.90
N VAL A 159 -11.41 -1.26 4.28
CA VAL A 159 -10.71 -0.12 4.89
C VAL A 159 -11.67 1.03 5.17
N THR A 160 -12.60 1.30 4.24
CA THR A 160 -13.57 2.39 4.38
C THR A 160 -14.51 2.15 5.58
N MET A 161 -15.11 0.96 5.67
CA MET A 161 -16.00 0.59 6.78
C MET A 161 -15.27 0.65 8.12
N TRP A 162 -14.02 0.16 8.16
CA TRP A 162 -13.20 0.24 9.37
C TRP A 162 -12.92 1.67 9.81
N LEU A 163 -12.55 2.56 8.87
CA LEU A 163 -12.32 3.96 9.21
C LEU A 163 -13.60 4.66 9.67
N GLU A 164 -14.76 4.33 9.08
CA GLU A 164 -16.05 4.86 9.51
C GLU A 164 -16.39 4.43 10.95
N GLU A 165 -16.19 3.16 11.29
CA GLU A 165 -16.35 2.63 12.65
C GLU A 165 -15.36 3.29 13.63
N PHE A 166 -14.11 3.50 13.19
CA PHE A 166 -13.09 4.16 14.00
C PHE A 166 -13.47 5.61 14.30
N HIS A 167 -13.87 6.40 13.31
CA HIS A 167 -14.25 7.80 13.52
C HIS A 167 -15.54 7.94 14.33
N SER A 168 -16.48 6.99 14.24
CA SER A 168 -17.66 6.97 15.11
C SER A 168 -17.30 6.67 16.56
N SER A 169 -16.28 5.86 16.79
CA SER A 169 -15.83 5.47 18.14
C SER A 169 -14.88 6.50 18.75
N PHE A 170 -14.13 7.22 17.91
CA PHE A 170 -13.15 8.24 18.31
C PHE A 170 -13.31 9.53 17.48
N PRO A 171 -14.41 10.30 17.66
CA PRO A 171 -14.71 11.48 16.84
C PRO A 171 -13.67 12.60 16.95
N LEU A 172 -12.97 12.67 18.08
CA LEU A 172 -11.97 13.69 18.38
C LEU A 172 -10.59 13.41 17.79
N ARG A 173 -10.34 12.21 17.25
CA ARG A 173 -9.05 11.83 16.67
C ARG A 173 -8.99 12.18 15.19
N GLN A 174 -7.86 12.73 14.75
CA GLN A 174 -7.60 13.10 13.35
C GLN A 174 -7.68 11.90 12.38
N GLY A 175 -7.35 10.70 12.86
CA GLY A 175 -7.43 9.46 12.10
C GLY A 175 -6.96 8.26 12.90
N ALA A 176 -7.08 7.08 12.30
CA ALA A 176 -6.59 5.83 12.86
C ALA A 176 -5.06 5.71 12.71
N PRO A 177 -4.33 5.09 13.66
CA PRO A 177 -2.90 4.86 13.51
C PRO A 177 -2.56 4.05 12.25
N ARG A 178 -1.52 4.45 11.51
CA ARG A 178 -1.03 3.71 10.33
C ARG A 178 -0.73 2.24 10.66
N GLU A 179 -0.21 1.99 11.85
CA GLU A 179 0.17 0.65 12.29
C GLU A 179 -1.04 -0.30 12.46
N GLU A 180 -2.20 0.23 12.85
CA GLU A 180 -3.45 -0.54 12.89
C GLU A 180 -3.90 -0.93 11.47
N LEU A 181 -3.80 0.00 10.52
CA LEU A 181 -4.06 -0.30 9.11
C LEU A 181 -3.08 -1.36 8.59
N ARG A 182 -1.79 -1.28 8.95
CA ARG A 182 -0.77 -2.27 8.55
C ARG A 182 -1.12 -3.67 9.05
N SER A 183 -1.49 -3.77 10.32
CA SER A 183 -1.89 -5.03 10.96
C SER A 183 -3.13 -5.63 10.29
N ARG A 184 -4.10 -4.78 9.91
CA ARG A 184 -5.34 -5.20 9.23
C ARG A 184 -5.09 -5.67 7.80
N LEU A 185 -4.22 -5.00 7.05
CA LEU A 185 -3.89 -5.40 5.67
C LEU A 185 -2.98 -6.63 5.61
N ALA A 186 -2.25 -6.94 6.69
CA ALA A 186 -1.30 -8.05 6.77
C ALA A 186 -0.26 -8.05 5.63
N LEU A 187 0.15 -6.85 5.17
CA LEU A 187 1.11 -6.66 4.09
C LEU A 187 2.53 -6.39 4.62
N GLY A 188 3.54 -6.89 3.90
CA GLY A 188 4.95 -6.54 4.16
C GLY A 188 5.21 -5.05 3.95
N GLY A 189 6.18 -4.47 4.66
CA GLY A 189 6.35 -3.01 4.75
C GLY A 189 6.45 -2.26 3.41
N ALA A 190 7.21 -2.78 2.44
CA ALA A 190 7.33 -2.17 1.11
C ALA A 190 6.01 -2.21 0.33
N VAL A 191 5.30 -3.33 0.38
CA VAL A 191 3.99 -3.52 -0.29
C VAL A 191 2.94 -2.64 0.36
N TYR A 192 2.92 -2.61 1.70
CA TYR A 192 2.03 -1.76 2.49
C TYR A 192 2.15 -0.29 2.11
N ASN A 193 3.36 0.27 2.08
CA ASN A 193 3.57 1.67 1.72
C ASN A 193 3.09 1.99 0.30
N GLN A 194 3.29 1.06 -0.64
CA GLN A 194 2.83 1.21 -2.02
C GLN A 194 1.29 1.22 -2.11
N VAL A 195 0.63 0.29 -1.41
CA VAL A 195 -0.84 0.20 -1.35
C VAL A 195 -1.45 1.43 -0.66
N VAL A 196 -0.84 1.91 0.42
CA VAL A 196 -1.30 3.14 1.10
C VAL A 196 -1.14 4.35 0.18
N SER A 197 0.00 4.49 -0.50
CA SER A 197 0.23 5.58 -1.47
C SER A 197 -0.80 5.55 -2.60
N MET A 198 -1.14 4.36 -3.08
CA MET A 198 -2.19 4.15 -4.07
C MET A 198 -3.58 4.53 -3.54
N MET A 199 -3.93 4.15 -2.30
CA MET A 199 -5.19 4.55 -1.66
C MET A 199 -5.29 6.07 -1.49
N VAL A 200 -4.19 6.75 -1.14
CA VAL A 200 -4.12 8.22 -1.06
C VAL A 200 -4.28 8.85 -2.45
N GLY A 201 -3.56 8.35 -3.46
CA GLY A 201 -3.64 8.85 -4.83
C GLY A 201 -5.03 8.69 -5.45
N LYS A 202 -5.75 7.61 -5.10
CA LYS A 202 -7.15 7.38 -5.50
C LYS A 202 -8.17 8.04 -4.58
N ALA A 203 -7.74 8.87 -3.62
CA ALA A 203 -8.59 9.55 -2.65
C ALA A 203 -9.52 8.60 -1.86
N VAL A 204 -9.08 7.38 -1.57
CA VAL A 204 -9.80 6.42 -0.70
C VAL A 204 -9.60 6.80 0.77
N ILE A 205 -8.38 7.23 1.11
CA ILE A 205 -7.97 7.67 2.44
C ILE A 205 -7.18 8.97 2.33
N LYS A 206 -7.05 9.67 3.45
CA LYS A 206 -6.13 10.80 3.63
C LYS A 206 -5.10 10.45 4.69
N GLU A 207 -3.85 10.83 4.44
CA GLU A 207 -2.74 10.61 5.36
C GLU A 207 -2.41 11.89 6.12
N HIS A 208 -2.17 11.75 7.43
CA HIS A 208 -1.80 12.82 8.35
C HIS A 208 -0.66 12.36 9.27
N GLN A 209 0.60 12.66 8.92
CA GLN A 209 1.78 12.25 9.66
C GLN A 209 1.81 10.72 9.95
N SER A 210 1.35 10.30 11.14
CA SER A 210 1.31 8.91 11.61
C SER A 210 -0.09 8.27 11.57
N THR A 211 -1.10 8.99 11.09
CA THR A 211 -2.49 8.53 11.04
C THR A 211 -3.08 8.54 9.63
N VAL A 212 -4.17 7.80 9.44
CA VAL A 212 -4.97 7.70 8.22
C VAL A 212 -6.44 7.95 8.53
N SER A 213 -7.13 8.67 7.67
CA SER A 213 -8.55 8.99 7.86
C SER A 213 -9.33 8.93 6.56
N ARG A 214 -10.65 9.04 6.66
CA ARG A 214 -11.51 9.18 5.49
C ARG A 214 -11.32 10.57 4.89
N PRO A 215 -11.33 10.71 3.57
CA PRO A 215 -11.39 12.02 2.95
C PRO A 215 -12.62 12.78 3.49
N GLY A 216 -12.39 13.98 4.02
CA GLY A 216 -13.46 14.80 4.59
C GLY A 216 -13.78 14.55 6.06
N HIS A 217 -13.12 13.60 6.74
CA HIS A 217 -13.18 13.51 8.20
C HIS A 217 -12.45 14.71 8.82
N TYR A 218 -13.13 15.41 9.72
CA TYR A 218 -12.57 16.50 10.50
C TYR A 218 -13.05 16.36 11.93
N PRO A 219 -12.12 16.18 12.90
CA PRO A 219 -12.49 16.09 14.29
C PRO A 219 -13.15 17.38 14.76
N LYS A 220 -14.25 17.26 15.50
CA LYS A 220 -14.98 18.41 16.06
C LYS A 220 -15.54 18.02 17.42
N LEU A 221 -15.30 18.88 18.41
CA LEU A 221 -15.98 18.82 19.69
C LEU A 221 -17.46 19.10 19.49
N GLN A 222 -18.34 18.37 20.20
CA GLN A 222 -19.78 18.63 20.18
C GLN A 222 -20.38 18.66 21.58
N GLY A 223 -21.27 19.64 21.81
CA GLY A 223 -22.12 19.72 23.01
C GLY A 223 -21.33 19.76 24.32
N ALA A 224 -21.36 18.66 25.08
CA ALA A 224 -20.69 18.55 26.38
C ALA A 224 -19.17 18.67 26.27
N GLU A 225 -18.57 18.10 25.22
CA GLU A 225 -17.12 18.11 25.00
C GLU A 225 -16.60 19.54 24.76
N GLU A 226 -17.35 20.35 24.01
CA GLU A 226 -17.00 21.75 23.74
C GLU A 226 -17.05 22.60 25.02
N THR A 227 -18.03 22.32 25.88
CA THR A 227 -18.16 22.97 27.18
C THR A 227 -16.99 22.58 28.10
N GLU A 228 -16.66 21.30 28.16
CA GLU A 228 -15.53 20.79 28.95
C GLU A 228 -14.19 21.37 28.47
N ALA A 229 -13.95 21.36 27.15
CA ALA A 229 -12.77 21.95 26.53
C ALA A 229 -12.63 23.44 26.87
N SER A 230 -13.74 24.18 26.81
CA SER A 230 -13.75 25.61 27.16
C SER A 230 -13.44 25.86 28.63
N ILE A 231 -13.97 25.02 29.53
CA ILE A 231 -13.67 25.09 30.97
C ILE A 231 -12.20 24.75 31.22
N TYR A 232 -11.67 23.73 30.55
CA TYR A 232 -10.26 23.34 30.66
C TYR A 232 -9.33 24.48 30.24
N LEU A 233 -9.55 25.03 29.04
CA LEU A 233 -8.79 26.18 28.53
C LEU A 233 -8.84 27.36 29.50
N LYS A 234 -10.04 27.71 29.99
CA LYS A 234 -10.19 28.80 30.96
C LYS A 234 -9.40 28.56 32.25
N LYS A 235 -9.36 27.32 32.75
CA LYS A 235 -8.62 26.97 33.97
C LYS A 235 -7.11 27.09 33.79
N ILE A 236 -6.56 26.64 32.65
CA ILE A 236 -5.11 26.77 32.39
C ILE A 236 -4.70 28.21 32.04
N SER A 237 -5.64 29.03 31.58
CA SER A 237 -5.40 30.45 31.30
C SER A 237 -5.46 31.37 32.53
N VAL A 238 -5.90 30.89 33.71
CA VAL A 238 -5.95 31.75 34.93
C VAL A 238 -4.55 32.19 35.34
N ASP A 239 -3.60 31.27 35.28
CA ASP A 239 -2.18 31.52 35.52
C ASP A 239 -1.39 31.01 34.30
N PRO A 240 -1.24 31.86 33.26
CA PRO A 240 -0.73 31.44 31.96
C PRO A 240 0.66 30.78 32.01
N PHE A 241 1.51 31.21 32.94
CA PHE A 241 2.90 30.75 33.06
C PHE A 241 3.09 29.70 34.17
N SER A 242 2.05 29.43 34.96
CA SER A 242 2.04 28.35 35.96
C SER A 242 0.73 27.52 35.91
N PRO A 243 0.37 26.93 34.75
CA PRO A 243 -0.90 26.25 34.59
C PRO A 243 -1.02 25.03 35.52
N PRO A 244 -2.21 24.76 36.09
CA PRO A 244 -2.42 23.64 37.00
C PRO A 244 -2.25 22.29 36.28
N THR A 245 -1.42 21.41 36.84
CA THR A 245 -1.12 20.08 36.26
C THR A 245 -2.05 18.96 36.73
N ASN A 246 -2.95 19.23 37.67
CA ASN A 246 -3.85 18.26 38.30
C ASN A 246 -5.31 18.39 37.82
N LEU A 247 -5.51 18.95 36.63
CA LEU A 247 -6.84 19.04 36.03
C LEU A 247 -7.28 17.65 35.53
N ASN A 248 -8.42 17.19 36.04
CA ASN A 248 -9.07 15.98 35.56
C ASN A 248 -10.01 16.35 34.40
N THR A 249 -9.53 16.17 33.18
CA THR A 249 -10.24 16.41 31.92
C THR A 249 -9.99 15.21 31.02
N ASP A 250 -10.97 14.83 30.20
CA ASP A 250 -10.82 13.72 29.27
C ASP A 250 -9.56 13.89 28.41
N SER A 251 -8.70 12.86 28.42
CA SER A 251 -7.47 12.81 27.64
C SER A 251 -7.71 13.01 26.13
N GLU A 252 -8.84 12.56 25.58
CA GLU A 252 -9.19 12.76 24.17
C GLU A 252 -9.43 14.23 23.85
N ILE A 253 -10.07 14.98 24.76
CA ILE A 253 -10.27 16.43 24.60
C ILE A 253 -8.92 17.15 24.65
N VAL A 254 -8.05 16.80 25.60
CA VAL A 254 -6.72 17.42 25.70
C VAL A 254 -5.84 17.04 24.51
N ASN A 255 -5.96 15.83 23.96
CA ASN A 255 -5.28 15.42 22.73
C ASN A 255 -5.79 16.25 21.54
N PHE A 256 -7.12 16.37 21.36
CA PHE A 256 -7.73 17.18 20.32
C PHE A 256 -7.30 18.65 20.41
N LEU A 257 -7.27 19.24 21.62
CA LEU A 257 -6.79 20.61 21.82
C LEU A 257 -5.32 20.78 21.43
N SER A 258 -4.50 19.75 21.67
CA SER A 258 -3.09 19.75 21.30
C SER A 258 -2.92 19.62 19.78
N GLU A 259 -3.63 18.69 19.14
CA GLU A 259 -3.59 18.47 17.68
C GLU A 259 -4.17 19.66 16.90
N SER A 260 -5.19 20.33 17.45
CA SER A 260 -5.74 21.57 16.89
C SER A 260 -4.89 22.82 17.17
N GLY A 261 -3.76 22.67 17.87
CA GLY A 261 -2.82 23.75 18.14
C GLY A 261 -3.32 24.80 19.12
N LYS A 262 -4.29 24.47 19.98
CA LYS A 262 -4.79 25.37 21.05
C LYS A 262 -3.98 25.29 22.34
N VAL A 263 -3.32 24.14 22.55
CA VAL A 263 -2.45 23.92 23.71
C VAL A 263 -1.15 23.24 23.30
N ILE A 264 -0.10 23.45 24.07
CA ILE A 264 1.23 22.90 23.83
C ILE A 264 1.69 22.13 25.09
N ARG A 265 2.12 20.88 24.89
CA ARG A 265 2.65 20.01 25.96
C ARG A 265 4.16 20.16 26.06
N VAL A 266 4.66 20.60 27.21
CA VAL A 266 6.09 20.88 27.42
C VAL A 266 6.80 19.85 28.31
N GLY A 267 6.13 18.76 28.68
CA GLY A 267 6.67 17.70 29.56
C GLY A 267 6.13 17.77 31.00
N ASP A 268 6.37 16.73 31.80
CA ASP A 268 5.93 16.61 33.21
C ASP A 268 4.43 16.90 33.47
N GLY A 269 3.58 16.59 32.48
CA GLY A 269 2.14 16.88 32.54
C GLY A 269 1.78 18.37 32.48
N ILE A 270 2.74 19.24 32.15
CA ILE A 270 2.53 20.68 31.98
C ILE A 270 2.02 20.95 30.56
N ILE A 271 0.93 21.70 30.50
CA ILE A 271 0.24 22.06 29.27
C ILE A 271 -0.04 23.56 29.32
N PHE A 272 0.56 24.30 28.39
CA PHE A 272 0.30 25.73 28.21
C PHE A 272 -0.78 25.93 27.15
N THR A 273 -1.50 27.04 27.21
CA THR A 273 -2.18 27.53 26.00
C THR A 273 -1.13 27.94 24.97
N SER A 274 -1.46 27.85 23.69
CA SER A 274 -0.53 28.27 22.64
C SER A 274 -0.16 29.75 22.79
N GLU A 275 -1.10 30.60 23.19
CA GLU A 275 -0.83 32.01 23.48
C GLU A 275 0.22 32.21 24.59
N ALA A 276 0.10 31.49 25.71
CA ALA A 276 1.05 31.59 26.80
C ALA A 276 2.43 31.06 26.39
N TYR A 277 2.46 29.94 25.67
CA TYR A 277 3.68 29.36 25.14
C TYR A 277 4.39 30.33 24.19
N ASP A 278 3.67 30.94 23.24
CA ASP A 278 4.24 31.88 22.26
C ASP A 278 4.80 33.13 22.96
N GLN A 279 4.11 33.64 23.99
CA GLN A 279 4.63 34.73 24.83
C GLN A 279 5.93 34.34 25.54
N MET A 280 5.97 33.13 26.11
CA MET A 280 7.17 32.65 26.80
C MET A 280 8.34 32.44 25.85
N LEU A 281 8.10 31.79 24.72
CA LEU A 281 9.09 31.57 23.66
C LEU A 281 9.69 32.91 23.21
N LYS A 282 8.83 33.87 22.88
CA LYS A 282 9.27 35.20 22.44
C LYS A 282 10.09 35.92 23.51
N GLY A 283 9.67 35.89 24.78
CA GLY A 283 10.44 36.53 25.85
C GLY A 283 11.81 35.88 26.07
N VAL A 284 11.91 34.55 25.90
CA VAL A 284 13.20 33.83 25.91
C VAL A 284 14.08 34.26 24.73
N GLU A 285 13.55 34.30 23.52
CA GLU A 285 14.28 34.73 22.32
C GLU A 285 14.78 36.17 22.46
N ASP A 286 13.91 37.10 22.85
CA ASP A 286 14.24 38.52 23.04
C ASP A 286 15.34 38.72 24.10
N HIS A 287 15.29 37.95 25.19
CA HIS A 287 16.30 38.00 26.23
C HIS A 287 17.66 37.49 25.74
N ILE A 288 17.69 36.35 25.04
CA ILE A 288 18.96 35.82 24.49
C ILE A 288 19.52 36.76 23.42
N HIS A 289 18.68 37.36 22.58
CA HIS A 289 19.13 38.35 21.60
C HIS A 289 19.77 39.59 22.24
N THR A 290 19.29 39.98 23.43
CA THR A 290 19.79 41.16 24.14
C THR A 290 21.03 40.86 24.98
N ASN A 291 21.04 39.72 25.68
CA ASN A 291 22.04 39.40 26.71
C ASN A 291 23.05 38.34 26.27
N GLY A 292 22.80 37.63 25.16
CA GLY A 292 23.65 36.58 24.59
C GLY A 292 23.30 35.17 25.07
N ASP A 293 22.81 35.02 26.30
CA ASP A 293 22.38 33.75 26.88
C ASP A 293 21.26 33.93 27.92
N ILE A 294 20.69 32.82 28.38
CA ILE A 294 19.65 32.81 29.43
C ILE A 294 19.80 31.60 30.36
N THR A 295 19.61 31.80 31.66
CA THR A 295 19.51 30.70 32.64
C THR A 295 18.05 30.33 32.93
N VAL A 296 17.84 29.16 33.54
CA VAL A 296 16.50 28.78 34.05
C VAL A 296 16.01 29.75 35.13
N GLY A 297 16.92 30.37 35.88
CA GLY A 297 16.59 31.39 36.88
C GLY A 297 16.01 32.66 36.23
N ASP A 298 16.61 33.11 35.14
CA ASP A 298 16.14 34.30 34.42
C ASP A 298 14.74 34.08 33.84
N VAL A 299 14.46 32.89 33.28
CA VAL A 299 13.12 32.52 32.79
C VAL A 299 12.10 32.51 33.93
N ARG A 300 12.47 31.93 35.07
CA ARG A 300 11.60 31.89 36.27
C ARG A 300 11.22 33.30 36.70
N ASP A 301 12.21 34.20 36.77
CA ASP A 301 12.04 35.56 37.27
C ASP A 301 11.30 36.44 36.24
N MET A 302 11.55 36.24 34.94
CA MET A 302 10.89 36.96 33.85
C MET A 302 9.39 36.69 33.75
N PHE A 303 8.97 35.44 33.96
CA PHE A 303 7.56 35.04 33.86
C PHE A 303 6.89 34.85 35.22
N GLU A 304 7.54 35.28 36.31
CA GLU A 304 7.07 35.13 37.70
C GLU A 304 6.54 33.71 38.01
N THR A 305 7.19 32.70 37.44
CA THR A 305 6.75 31.30 37.52
C THR A 305 7.59 30.49 38.51
N SER A 306 7.25 29.22 38.73
CA SER A 306 8.09 28.31 39.51
C SER A 306 9.21 27.70 38.66
N ARG A 307 10.30 27.25 39.32
CA ARG A 307 11.42 26.57 38.65
C ARG A 307 10.98 25.33 37.87
N LYS A 308 9.89 24.68 38.29
CA LYS A 308 9.30 23.51 37.61
C LYS A 308 8.88 23.87 36.18
N TYR A 309 8.09 24.93 36.01
CA TYR A 309 7.57 25.35 34.69
C TYR A 309 8.66 25.94 33.81
N ALA A 310 9.54 26.78 34.37
CA ALA A 310 10.66 27.35 33.64
C ALA A 310 11.61 26.26 33.11
N LEU A 311 11.94 25.25 33.92
CA LEU A 311 12.77 24.14 33.50
C LEU A 311 12.09 23.31 32.40
N ALA A 312 10.81 22.95 32.58
CA ALA A 312 10.06 22.18 31.59
C ALA A 312 9.97 22.89 30.23
N LEU A 313 9.73 24.20 30.22
CA LEU A 313 9.77 25.00 29.00
C LEU A 313 11.15 24.94 28.35
N MET A 314 12.23 25.22 29.08
CA MET A 314 13.57 25.26 28.49
C MET A 314 14.02 23.89 27.98
N ASP A 315 13.66 22.80 28.67
CA ASP A 315 13.93 21.45 28.20
C ASP A 315 13.11 21.11 26.94
N HIS A 316 11.87 21.60 26.85
CA HIS A 316 11.06 21.51 25.63
C HIS A 316 11.68 22.29 24.46
N LEU A 317 12.15 23.53 24.68
CA LEU A 317 12.82 24.33 23.64
C LEU A 317 14.10 23.67 23.14
N ASP A 318 14.87 23.03 24.03
CA ASP A 318 16.05 22.24 23.65
C ASP A 318 15.65 21.03 22.78
N GLN A 319 14.57 20.33 23.12
CA GLN A 319 14.05 19.21 22.34
C GLN A 319 13.56 19.64 20.96
N GLN A 320 12.89 20.80 20.87
CA GLN A 320 12.48 21.43 19.60
C GLN A 320 13.66 22.04 18.83
N GLN A 321 14.89 21.96 19.36
CA GLN A 321 16.10 22.50 18.75
C GLN A 321 16.09 24.03 18.57
N ILE A 322 15.30 24.74 19.37
CA ILE A 322 15.22 26.21 19.39
C ILE A 322 16.39 26.77 20.22
N THR A 323 16.63 26.18 21.38
CA THR A 323 17.77 26.52 22.24
C THR A 323 18.78 25.38 22.32
N ARG A 324 19.97 25.70 22.81
CA ARG A 324 20.99 24.71 23.16
C ARG A 324 21.62 25.06 24.50
N ARG A 325 21.67 24.08 25.39
CA ARG A 325 22.37 24.17 26.67
C ARG A 325 23.90 24.18 26.50
N VAL A 326 24.55 25.15 27.12
CA VAL A 326 26.00 25.30 27.21
C VAL A 326 26.36 25.58 28.68
N GLY A 327 26.72 24.53 29.42
CA GLY A 327 26.88 24.63 30.87
C GLY A 327 25.55 24.88 31.58
N ASP A 328 25.47 26.00 32.30
CA ASP A 328 24.27 26.41 33.06
C ASP A 328 23.37 27.40 32.31
N VAL A 329 23.83 27.87 31.15
CA VAL A 329 23.10 28.82 30.30
C VAL A 329 22.59 28.13 29.04
N ARG A 330 21.66 28.79 28.35
CA ARG A 330 21.15 28.41 27.04
C ARG A 330 21.32 29.55 26.05
N ILE A 331 21.67 29.17 24.83
CA ILE A 331 21.82 30.09 23.69
C ILE A 331 20.84 29.67 22.59
N LEU A 332 20.48 30.62 21.71
CA LEU A 332 19.73 30.33 20.49
C LEU A 332 20.58 29.50 19.53
N ARG A 333 19.91 28.68 18.73
CA ARG A 333 20.57 27.72 17.84
C ARG A 333 20.84 28.24 16.44
#